data_AF-A0A819J165-F1
#
_entry.id   AF-A0A819J165-F1
#
_cell.length_a   1.000
_cell.length_b   1.000
_cell.length_c   1.000
_cell.angle_alpha   90.00
_cell.angle_beta   90.00
_cell.angle_gamma   90.00
#
_symmetry.space_group_name_H-M   'P 1'
#
loop_
_entity.id
_entity.type
_entity.pdbx_description
1 polymer ?
#
loop_
_entity_poly.entity_id
_entity_poly.type
_entity_poly.pdbx_seq_one_letter_code
_entity_poly.pdbx_strand_id
1 'polypeptide(L)'
;MINDFIRIFHTQSFQLLKHSLCRRWQSSASSYDPKYSDLIPPTTCCMSNCANCVWISFAEEVAQRYPHSSIEVIDDVLKRYIDDKSFREFLEFEIRARSIGKK
;
A
#
# COMPACT_ATOMS: atom_id res chain seq x y z
N MET A 1 -22.70 54.92 -23.41
CA MET A 1 -21.35 54.56 -22.94
C MET A 1 -21.38 53.10 -22.52
N ILE A 2 -20.72 52.14 -23.14
CA ILE A 2 -20.21 51.88 -24.49
C ILE A 2 -20.04 50.35 -24.48
N ASN A 3 -20.33 49.72 -25.61
CA ASN A 3 -20.31 48.28 -25.84
C ASN A 3 -18.98 47.59 -25.48
N ASP A 4 -19.08 46.27 -25.33
CA ASP A 4 -18.07 45.24 -25.66
C ASP A 4 -16.81 45.76 -26.37
N PHE A 5 -15.62 45.44 -25.85
CA PHE A 5 -14.46 45.11 -26.69
C PHE A 5 -13.31 44.54 -25.83
N ILE A 6 -12.74 43.40 -26.27
CA ILE A 6 -11.44 42.82 -25.86
C ILE A 6 -11.51 42.08 -24.49
N ARG A 7 -11.92 40.80 -24.41
CA ARG A 7 -11.34 39.60 -25.06
C ARG A 7 -9.82 39.54 -24.85
N ILE A 8 -9.36 38.43 -24.23
CA ILE A 8 -8.10 37.71 -24.53
C ILE A 8 -6.96 37.78 -23.47
N PHE A 9 -6.60 36.58 -22.97
CA PHE A 9 -5.46 36.13 -22.14
C PHE A 9 -5.50 36.51 -20.64
N HIS A 10 -5.54 35.60 -19.66
CA HIS A 10 -4.85 34.31 -19.57
C HIS A 10 -5.49 33.39 -18.49
N THR A 11 -5.62 32.10 -18.82
CA THR A 11 -5.68 30.91 -17.93
C THR A 11 -6.78 30.82 -16.85
N GLN A 12 -7.96 30.29 -17.19
CA GLN A 12 -8.37 28.89 -17.02
C GLN A 12 -8.50 28.35 -15.59
N SER A 13 -9.73 27.94 -15.28
CA SER A 13 -10.05 26.70 -14.55
C SER A 13 -9.90 26.69 -13.04
N PHE A 14 -10.75 27.44 -12.32
CA PHE A 14 -10.92 27.23 -10.88
C PHE A 14 -12.37 27.30 -10.41
N GLN A 15 -13.34 26.70 -11.12
CA GLN A 15 -14.70 26.61 -10.55
C GLN A 15 -15.68 25.61 -11.19
N LEU A 16 -15.29 24.35 -11.38
CA LEU A 16 -16.26 23.26 -11.57
C LEU A 16 -15.80 21.96 -10.89
N LEU A 17 -16.16 21.77 -9.61
CA LEU A 17 -16.46 20.46 -8.98
C LEU A 17 -16.70 20.61 -7.46
N LYS A 18 -17.87 21.15 -7.10
CA LYS A 18 -18.39 21.15 -5.72
C LYS A 18 -19.05 19.81 -5.32
N HIS A 19 -18.53 18.64 -5.73
CA HIS A 19 -19.21 17.35 -5.48
C HIS A 19 -18.31 16.14 -5.12
N SER A 20 -17.17 16.35 -4.45
CA SER A 20 -16.25 15.26 -4.04
C SER A 20 -15.77 15.30 -2.58
N LEU A 21 -16.41 16.13 -1.74
CA LEU A 21 -16.03 16.39 -0.34
C LEU A 21 -16.42 15.27 0.64
N CYS A 22 -16.32 14.01 0.21
CA CYS A 22 -16.19 12.83 1.07
C CYS A 22 -14.83 12.12 0.91
N ARG A 23 -13.94 12.58 0.02
CA ARG A 23 -12.57 11.99 -0.09
C ARG A 23 -11.52 12.62 0.82
N ARG A 24 -11.91 13.51 1.74
CA ARG A 24 -11.05 14.03 2.82
C ARG A 24 -11.13 13.16 4.08
N TRP A 25 -11.09 11.85 3.92
CA TRP A 25 -10.72 10.91 4.98
C TRP A 25 -9.23 10.49 4.87
N GLN A 26 -8.48 11.07 3.94
CA GLN A 26 -7.08 10.73 3.66
C GLN A 26 -6.07 11.38 4.64
N SER A 27 -6.42 11.66 5.90
CA SER A 27 -5.51 12.45 6.74
C SER A 27 -5.30 12.00 8.18
N SER A 28 -6.14 11.20 8.83
CA SER A 28 -5.92 10.87 10.25
C SER A 28 -6.76 9.68 10.70
N ALA A 29 -6.19 8.83 11.55
CA ALA A 29 -6.69 7.57 12.12
C ALA A 29 -6.48 6.36 11.19
N SER A 30 -5.55 5.43 11.42
CA SER A 30 -4.74 5.11 12.59
C SER A 30 -3.57 4.24 12.11
N SER A 31 -2.35 4.52 12.55
CA SER A 31 -1.18 3.64 12.33
C SER A 31 -1.38 2.22 12.91
N TYR A 32 -2.44 2.04 13.70
CA TYR A 32 -2.93 0.75 14.16
C TYR A 32 -4.25 0.41 13.43
N ASP A 33 -4.17 -0.40 12.38
CA ASP A 33 -5.30 -1.21 11.93
C ASP A 33 -5.24 -2.53 12.73
N PRO A 34 -6.27 -2.83 13.55
CA PRO A 34 -6.31 -4.02 14.39
C PRO A 34 -6.11 -5.33 13.63
N LYS A 35 -6.30 -5.32 12.29
CA LYS A 35 -6.08 -6.50 11.46
C LYS A 35 -4.63 -6.99 11.50
N TYR A 36 -3.66 -6.10 11.76
CA TYR A 36 -2.22 -6.41 11.77
C TYR A 36 -1.66 -6.88 13.12
N SER A 37 -2.42 -6.84 14.21
CA SER A 37 -1.92 -7.20 15.55
C SER A 37 -1.57 -8.68 15.71
N ASP A 38 -2.06 -9.53 14.81
CA ASP A 38 -1.98 -10.99 14.96
C ASP A 38 -0.85 -11.63 14.13
N LEU A 39 -0.14 -10.85 13.32
CA LEU A 39 0.99 -11.36 12.55
C LEU A 39 2.23 -11.46 13.46
N ILE A 40 2.71 -12.70 13.65
CA ILE A 40 3.91 -12.97 14.44
C ILE A 40 5.10 -13.10 13.47
N PRO A 41 6.06 -12.16 13.49
CA PRO A 41 7.23 -12.28 12.65
C PRO A 41 8.11 -13.46 13.11
N PRO A 42 8.79 -14.15 12.19
CA PRO A 42 9.71 -15.21 12.57
C PRO A 42 10.92 -14.62 13.32
N THR A 43 11.31 -15.27 14.41
CA THR A 43 12.38 -14.80 15.30
C THR A 43 13.78 -15.19 14.83
N THR A 44 13.91 -16.13 13.89
CA THR A 44 15.20 -16.67 13.43
C THR A 44 15.27 -16.75 11.91
N CYS A 45 16.09 -15.91 11.28
CA CYS A 45 16.38 -15.96 9.85
C CYS A 45 17.82 -16.43 9.61
N CYS A 46 18.03 -17.45 8.78
CA CYS A 46 19.37 -17.94 8.45
C CYS A 46 20.16 -17.02 7.49
N MET A 47 19.51 -15.98 6.93
CA MET A 47 20.07 -15.05 5.94
C MET A 47 20.74 -15.73 4.71
N SER A 48 20.48 -17.02 4.49
CA SER A 48 21.15 -17.85 3.48
C SER A 48 20.21 -18.26 2.34
N ASN A 49 19.02 -17.66 2.27
CA ASN A 49 18.01 -17.93 1.25
C ASN A 49 17.72 -19.43 1.02
N CYS A 50 17.43 -20.17 2.09
CA CYS A 50 17.19 -21.61 2.03
C CYS A 50 15.76 -21.94 1.54
N ALA A 51 15.57 -23.17 1.05
CA ALA A 51 14.27 -23.66 0.57
C ALA A 51 13.15 -23.65 1.65
N ASN A 52 13.53 -23.68 2.93
CA ASN A 52 12.62 -23.63 4.08
C ASN A 52 12.66 -22.26 4.78
N CYS A 53 12.72 -21.18 4.00
CA CYS A 53 12.83 -19.84 4.55
C CYS A 53 11.58 -19.49 5.38
N VAL A 54 11.76 -19.22 6.67
CA VAL A 54 10.69 -18.86 7.61
C VAL A 54 9.89 -17.63 7.18
N TRP A 55 10.52 -16.73 6.41
CA TRP A 55 9.86 -15.54 5.88
C TRP A 55 8.95 -15.83 4.69
N ILE A 56 9.17 -16.96 3.99
CA ILE A 56 8.24 -17.43 2.96
C ILE A 56 6.95 -17.93 3.62
N SER A 57 7.05 -18.67 4.72
CA SER A 57 5.87 -19.06 5.52
C SER A 57 5.15 -17.83 6.07
N PHE A 58 5.89 -16.82 6.56
CA PHE A 58 5.30 -15.54 6.95
C PHE A 58 4.60 -14.85 5.76
N ALA A 59 5.22 -14.80 4.59
CA ALA A 59 4.62 -14.25 3.37
C ALA A 59 3.33 -14.99 2.97
N GLU A 60 3.26 -16.32 3.15
CA GLU A 60 2.05 -17.09 2.93
C GLU A 60 0.92 -16.67 3.90
N GLU A 61 1.22 -16.49 5.18
CA GLU A 61 0.24 -16.01 6.17
C GLU A 61 -0.26 -14.61 5.84
N VAL A 62 0.64 -13.71 5.45
CA VAL A 62 0.30 -12.35 5.00
C VAL A 62 -0.62 -12.40 3.78
N ALA A 63 -0.28 -13.20 2.76
CA ALA A 63 -1.12 -13.35 1.56
C ALA A 63 -2.52 -13.89 1.88
N GLN A 64 -2.63 -14.78 2.87
CA GLN A 64 -3.92 -15.33 3.32
C GLN A 64 -4.77 -14.31 4.09
N ARG A 65 -4.14 -13.47 4.91
CA ARG A 65 -4.83 -12.47 5.74
C ARG A 65 -5.23 -11.23 4.95
N TYR A 66 -4.46 -10.89 3.91
CA TYR A 66 -4.65 -9.72 3.06
C TYR A 66 -4.83 -10.11 1.59
N PRO A 67 -5.90 -10.88 1.25
CA PRO A 67 -6.18 -11.21 -0.14
C PRO A 67 -6.50 -9.92 -0.91
N HIS A 68 -5.90 -9.77 -2.09
CA HIS A 68 -6.09 -8.62 -2.99
C HIS A 68 -5.71 -7.25 -2.38
N SER A 69 -4.88 -7.21 -1.34
CA SER A 69 -4.36 -5.93 -0.84
C SER A 69 -3.44 -5.26 -1.86
N SER A 70 -3.45 -3.93 -1.85
CA SER A 70 -2.52 -3.17 -2.68
C SER A 70 -1.09 -3.33 -2.18
N ILE A 71 -0.17 -2.92 -3.04
CA ILE A 71 1.27 -3.00 -2.85
C ILE A 71 1.70 -2.18 -1.64
N GLU A 72 1.15 -0.97 -1.55
CA GLU A 72 1.42 0.00 -0.51
C GLU A 72 1.00 -0.54 0.86
N VAL A 73 -0.13 -1.25 0.91
CA VAL A 73 -0.60 -1.90 2.14
C VAL A 73 0.36 -3.00 2.57
N ILE A 74 0.80 -3.86 1.65
CA ILE A 74 1.76 -4.94 1.96
C ILE A 74 3.09 -4.34 2.43
N ASP A 75 3.60 -3.32 1.74
CA ASP A 75 4.85 -2.65 2.10
C ASP A 75 4.77 -2.02 3.51
N ASP A 76 3.66 -1.37 3.84
CA ASP A 76 3.44 -0.80 5.17
C ASP A 76 3.37 -1.86 6.28
N VAL A 77 2.90 -3.07 5.99
CA VAL A 77 2.98 -4.21 6.92
C VAL A 77 4.42 -4.63 7.13
N LEU A 78 5.14 -4.86 6.04
CA LEU A 78 6.50 -5.40 6.09
C LEU A 78 7.46 -4.43 6.79
N LYS A 79 7.27 -3.11 6.63
CA LYS A 79 8.04 -2.06 7.33
C LYS A 79 8.02 -2.19 8.85
N ARG A 80 7.01 -2.83 9.44
CA ARG A 80 6.93 -3.01 10.90
C ARG A 80 7.87 -4.10 11.42
N TYR A 81 8.31 -5.00 10.56
CA TYR A 81 9.06 -6.20 10.93
C TYR A 81 10.45 -6.27 10.28
N ILE A 82 10.65 -5.53 9.18
CA ILE A 82 11.83 -5.63 8.34
C ILE A 82 12.31 -4.23 7.96
N ASP A 83 13.53 -3.92 8.36
CA ASP A 83 14.17 -2.65 8.01
C ASP A 83 14.71 -2.66 6.57
N ASP A 84 15.27 -3.79 6.15
CA ASP A 84 15.94 -3.91 4.85
C ASP A 84 14.94 -3.81 3.69
N LYS A 85 15.16 -2.81 2.82
CA LYS A 85 14.28 -2.55 1.67
C LYS A 85 14.32 -3.69 0.65
N SER A 86 15.50 -4.20 0.32
CA SER A 86 15.65 -5.27 -0.67
C SER A 86 14.95 -6.54 -0.20
N PHE A 87 14.98 -6.82 1.10
CA PHE A 87 14.27 -7.95 1.68
C PHE A 87 12.75 -7.76 1.69
N ARG A 88 12.25 -6.54 1.94
CA ARG A 88 10.81 -6.24 1.81
C ARG A 88 10.32 -6.42 0.37
N GLU A 89 11.08 -5.95 -0.62
CA GLU A 89 10.73 -6.10 -2.03
C GLU A 89 10.66 -7.58 -2.46
N PHE A 90 11.59 -8.39 -1.97
CA PHE A 90 11.56 -9.84 -2.17
C PHE A 90 10.27 -10.48 -1.60
N LEU A 91 9.93 -10.16 -0.35
CA LEU A 91 8.72 -10.72 0.27
C LEU A 91 7.43 -10.20 -0.36
N GLU A 92 7.41 -8.94 -0.76
CA GLU A 92 6.29 -8.36 -1.48
C GLU A 92 6.01 -9.13 -2.78
N PHE A 93 7.06 -9.47 -3.54
CA PHE A 93 6.93 -10.29 -4.74
C PHE A 93 6.37 -11.69 -4.42
N GLU A 94 6.87 -12.35 -3.38
CA GLU A 94 6.39 -13.66 -2.93
C GLU A 94 4.92 -13.63 -2.50
N ILE A 95 4.51 -12.63 -1.71
CA ILE A 95 3.12 -12.44 -1.27
C ILE A 95 2.19 -12.31 -2.47
N ARG A 96 2.58 -11.52 -3.49
CA ARG A 96 1.77 -11.35 -4.70
C ARG A 96 1.66 -12.64 -5.51
N ALA A 97 2.78 -13.32 -5.76
CA ALA A 97 2.79 -14.57 -6.50
C ALA A 97 1.81 -15.58 -5.88
N ARG A 98 1.74 -15.61 -4.55
CA ARG A 98 0.88 -16.51 -3.77
C ARG A 98 -0.57 -16.05 -3.68
N SER A 99 -0.82 -14.74 -3.75
CA SER A 99 -2.18 -14.18 -3.80
C SER A 99 -2.91 -14.47 -5.12
N ILE A 100 -2.17 -14.66 -6.22
CA ILE A 100 -2.72 -14.90 -7.57
C ILE A 100 -3.01 -16.40 -7.81
N GLY A 101 -2.32 -17.30 -7.09
CA GLY A 101 -2.29 -18.74 -7.37
C GLY A 101 -3.39 -19.60 -6.76
N LYS A 102 -4.36 -19.04 -6.00
CA LYS A 102 -5.44 -19.85 -5.42
C LYS A 102 -6.56 -20.08 -6.44
N LYS A 103 -6.49 -21.21 -7.16
CA LYS A 103 -7.61 -21.83 -7.89
C LYS A 103 -8.09 -23.06 -7.15
#